data_AF-A0A7U8BY90-F1
#
_entry.id   AF-A0A7U8BY90-F1
#
_cell.length_a   1.000
_cell.length_b   1.000
_cell.length_c   1.000
_cell.angle_alpha   90.00
_cell.angle_beta   90.00
_cell.angle_gamma   90.00
#
_symmetry.space_group_name_H-M   'P 1'
#
loop_
_entity.id
_entity.type
_entity.pdbx_description
1 polymer ?
#
loop_
_entity_poly.entity_id
_entity_poly.type
_entity_poly.pdbx_seq_one_letter_code
_entity_poly.pdbx_strand_id
1 'polypeptide(L)'
;MSGVTRHIFEKDIRDIFRMWNSQLKTIIPILPKRYTKENVIDLLKKYYPHEWESVKIKYDYYTIKDRHINKHKKRTRYNMQNPTSLIKNASLFKKITNKDYQEQHYKKYDEIYKQKMENQLWNKRFPKIDRINKKINKALLKTQQMYPSFLDKLIGFYERKNTSQNDRMYILIELKKYYSNKTIQF
;
A
#
# COMPACT_ATOMS: atom_id res chain seq x y z
N MET A 1 0.32 24.85 -8.72
CA MET A 1 1.35 23.84 -8.37
C MET A 1 1.09 22.47 -9.01
N SER A 2 0.82 22.38 -10.32
CA SER A 2 0.55 21.08 -10.99
C SER A 2 1.80 20.22 -11.21
N GLY A 3 2.97 20.83 -11.38
CA GLY A 3 4.24 20.14 -11.63
C GLY A 3 4.77 19.38 -10.41
N VAL A 4 4.71 19.99 -9.22
CA VAL A 4 5.25 19.41 -7.98
C VAL A 4 4.63 18.04 -7.68
N THR A 5 3.30 17.94 -7.71
CA THR A 5 2.62 16.67 -7.42
C THR A 5 2.89 15.60 -8.49
N ARG A 6 3.13 15.99 -9.75
CA ARG A 6 3.51 15.04 -10.81
C ARG A 6 4.91 14.46 -10.56
N HIS A 7 5.87 15.29 -10.18
CA HIS A 7 7.20 14.80 -9.84
C HIS A 7 7.20 13.91 -8.59
N ILE A 8 6.35 14.21 -7.60
CA ILE A 8 6.16 13.34 -6.43
C ILE A 8 5.62 11.97 -6.88
N PHE A 9 4.61 11.95 -7.76
CA PHE A 9 4.08 10.71 -8.32
C PHE A 9 5.15 9.89 -9.08
N GLU A 10 5.90 10.52 -9.97
CA GLU A 10 6.97 9.84 -10.73
C GLU A 10 8.08 9.32 -9.82
N LYS A 11 8.39 10.04 -8.73
CA LYS A 11 9.31 9.58 -7.68
C LYS A 11 8.72 8.39 -6.94
N ASP A 12 7.47 8.45 -6.51
CA ASP A 12 6.78 7.36 -5.81
C ASP A 12 6.81 6.07 -6.62
N ILE A 13 6.52 6.13 -7.93
CA ILE A 13 6.56 4.95 -8.81
C ILE A 13 7.96 4.34 -8.86
N ARG A 14 9.01 5.17 -8.98
CA ARG A 14 10.41 4.70 -8.98
C ARG A 14 10.78 4.04 -7.65
N ASP A 15 10.38 4.64 -6.53
CA ASP A 15 10.67 4.12 -5.20
C ASP A 15 9.91 2.82 -4.92
N ILE A 16 8.66 2.70 -5.40
CA ILE A 16 7.88 1.45 -5.35
C ILE A 16 8.59 0.34 -6.12
N PHE A 17 9.08 0.60 -7.33
CA PHE A 17 9.81 -0.42 -8.09
C PHE A 17 11.12 -0.82 -7.44
N ARG A 18 11.88 0.13 -6.87
CA ARG A 18 13.10 -0.18 -6.11
C ARG A 18 12.81 -1.05 -4.90
N MET A 19 11.75 -0.71 -4.15
CA MET A 19 11.28 -1.48 -3.00
C MET A 19 10.85 -2.89 -3.40
N TRP A 20 9.98 -3.05 -4.40
CA TRP A 20 9.55 -4.39 -4.82
C TRP A 20 10.69 -5.24 -5.36
N ASN A 21 11.63 -4.66 -6.12
CA ASN A 21 12.79 -5.40 -6.58
C ASN A 21 13.67 -5.90 -5.42
N SER A 22 13.80 -5.15 -4.32
CA SER A 22 14.55 -5.62 -3.15
C SER A 22 13.80 -6.71 -2.38
N GLN A 23 12.48 -6.60 -2.24
CA GLN A 23 11.62 -7.60 -1.58
C GLN A 23 11.52 -8.89 -2.40
N LEU A 24 11.45 -8.80 -3.72
CA LEU A 24 11.44 -9.95 -4.61
C LEU A 24 12.75 -10.74 -4.52
N LYS A 25 13.91 -10.07 -4.36
CA LYS A 25 15.19 -10.78 -4.13
C LYS A 25 15.16 -11.68 -2.89
N THR A 26 14.47 -11.25 -1.83
CA THR A 26 14.34 -12.04 -0.61
C THR A 26 13.29 -13.15 -0.71
N ILE A 27 12.34 -13.04 -1.65
CA ILE A 27 11.29 -14.02 -1.86
C ILE A 27 11.71 -15.11 -2.84
N ILE A 28 12.59 -14.81 -3.81
CA ILE A 28 13.08 -15.79 -4.79
C ILE A 28 13.51 -17.12 -4.16
N PRO A 29 14.32 -17.16 -3.07
CA PRO A 29 14.77 -18.41 -2.47
C PRO A 29 13.68 -19.24 -1.80
N ILE A 30 12.50 -18.66 -1.56
CA ILE A 30 11.38 -19.32 -0.86
C ILE A 30 10.23 -19.68 -1.80
N LEU A 31 10.40 -19.49 -3.12
CA LEU A 31 9.41 -19.86 -4.11
C LEU A 31 9.22 -21.38 -4.15
N PRO A 32 7.98 -21.88 -4.31
CA PRO A 32 7.75 -23.32 -4.42
C PRO A 32 8.29 -23.85 -5.75
N LYS A 33 8.49 -25.17 -5.83
CA LYS A 33 9.07 -25.84 -7.01
C LYS A 33 8.41 -25.44 -8.32
N ARG A 34 7.07 -25.38 -8.32
CA ARG A 34 6.25 -24.81 -9.39
C ARG A 34 5.45 -23.66 -8.79
N TYR A 35 5.50 -22.50 -9.43
CA TYR A 35 4.80 -21.30 -8.97
C TYR A 35 4.18 -20.53 -10.12
N THR A 36 3.09 -19.81 -9.82
CA THR A 36 2.44 -18.86 -10.71
C THR A 36 2.75 -17.43 -10.30
N LYS A 37 2.26 -16.46 -11.09
CA LYS A 37 2.38 -15.02 -10.78
C LYS A 37 1.67 -14.68 -9.46
N GLU A 38 0.56 -15.35 -9.20
CA GLU A 38 -0.26 -15.20 -8.00
C GLU A 38 0.51 -15.67 -6.77
N ASN A 39 1.20 -16.82 -6.83
CA ASN A 39 2.03 -17.30 -5.71
C ASN A 39 3.09 -16.26 -5.29
N VAL A 40 3.73 -15.58 -6.26
CA VAL A 40 4.72 -14.53 -5.96
C VAL A 40 4.05 -13.35 -5.23
N ILE A 41 2.87 -12.94 -5.70
CA ILE A 41 2.10 -11.84 -5.10
C ILE A 41 1.66 -12.20 -3.68
N ASP A 42 1.23 -13.43 -3.46
CA ASP A 42 0.75 -13.89 -2.15
C ASP A 42 1.91 -13.99 -1.15
N LEU A 43 3.09 -14.43 -1.58
CA LEU A 43 4.30 -14.38 -0.74
C LEU A 43 4.69 -12.93 -0.41
N LEU A 44 4.59 -12.00 -1.36
CA LEU A 44 4.81 -10.59 -1.07
C LEU A 44 3.83 -10.06 -0.03
N LYS A 45 2.54 -10.35 -0.15
CA LYS A 45 1.53 -9.95 0.83
C LYS A 45 1.78 -10.59 2.20
N LYS A 46 2.24 -11.85 2.25
CA LYS A 46 2.55 -12.56 3.50
C LYS A 46 3.73 -11.95 4.24
N TYR A 47 4.86 -11.70 3.55
CA TYR A 47 6.10 -11.25 4.19
C TYR A 47 6.28 -9.72 4.23
N TYR A 48 5.57 -8.99 3.36
CA TYR A 48 5.60 -7.54 3.22
C TYR A 48 4.19 -6.92 3.17
N PRO A 49 3.30 -7.25 4.14
CA PRO A 49 1.90 -6.79 4.12
C PRO A 49 1.78 -5.27 4.19
N HIS A 50 2.58 -4.62 5.04
CA HIS A 50 2.53 -3.18 5.25
C HIS A 50 3.07 -2.39 4.07
N GLU A 51 4.13 -2.90 3.43
CA GLU A 51 4.66 -2.30 2.22
C GLU A 51 3.68 -2.46 1.05
N TRP A 52 3.00 -3.60 0.95
CA TRP A 52 1.91 -3.78 -0.03
C TRP A 52 0.75 -2.81 0.23
N GLU A 53 0.31 -2.68 1.48
CA GLU A 53 -0.77 -1.77 1.86
C GLU A 53 -0.38 -0.31 1.61
N SER A 54 0.88 0.07 1.82
CA SER A 54 1.38 1.40 1.50
C SER A 54 1.19 1.74 0.01
N VAL A 55 1.43 0.78 -0.90
CA VAL A 55 1.18 0.99 -2.34
C VAL A 55 -0.31 1.12 -2.63
N LYS A 56 -1.16 0.35 -1.95
CA LYS A 56 -2.61 0.45 -2.08
C LYS A 56 -3.13 1.82 -1.64
N ILE A 57 -2.66 2.34 -0.50
CA ILE A 57 -2.99 3.69 -0.02
C ILE A 57 -2.58 4.75 -1.06
N LYS A 58 -1.39 4.62 -1.65
CA LYS A 58 -0.95 5.53 -2.73
C LYS A 58 -1.85 5.43 -3.95
N TYR A 59 -2.23 4.21 -4.36
CA TYR A 59 -3.16 4.00 -5.47
C TYR A 59 -4.51 4.69 -5.22
N ASP A 60 -5.09 4.53 -4.03
CA ASP A 60 -6.36 5.17 -3.67
C ASP A 60 -6.23 6.70 -3.69
N TYR A 61 -5.15 7.23 -3.11
CA TYR A 61 -4.85 8.67 -3.11
C TYR A 61 -4.79 9.27 -4.52
N TYR A 62 -4.01 8.68 -5.42
CA TYR A 62 -3.87 9.19 -6.79
C TYR A 62 -5.15 8.99 -7.60
N THR A 63 -5.90 7.91 -7.36
CA THR A 63 -7.20 7.68 -7.99
C THR A 63 -8.23 8.73 -7.57
N ILE A 64 -8.31 9.09 -6.29
CA ILE A 64 -9.19 10.15 -5.80
C ILE A 64 -8.80 11.49 -6.43
N LYS A 65 -7.50 11.79 -6.52
CA LYS A 65 -7.02 13.00 -7.20
C LYS A 65 -7.40 13.04 -8.67
N ASP A 66 -7.25 11.95 -9.40
CA ASP A 66 -7.64 11.88 -10.81
C ASP A 66 -9.15 12.06 -10.99
N ARG A 67 -9.99 11.47 -10.12
CA ARG A 67 -11.44 11.70 -10.14
C ARG A 67 -11.79 13.17 -9.93
N HIS A 68 -11.16 13.83 -8.96
CA HIS A 68 -11.35 15.25 -8.71
C HIS A 68 -10.91 16.10 -9.91
N ILE A 69 -9.74 15.84 -10.50
CA ILE A 69 -9.25 16.57 -11.68
C ILE A 69 -10.19 16.33 -12.88
N ASN A 70 -10.65 15.09 -13.08
CA ASN A 70 -11.52 14.75 -14.19
C ASN A 70 -12.87 15.47 -14.09
N LYS A 71 -13.44 15.57 -12.88
CA LYS A 71 -14.68 16.32 -12.64
C LYS A 71 -14.60 17.79 -13.06
N HIS A 72 -13.45 18.44 -12.85
CA HIS A 72 -13.28 19.87 -13.14
C HIS A 72 -12.63 20.17 -14.50
N LYS A 73 -11.80 19.27 -15.03
CA LYS A 73 -10.95 19.51 -16.22
C LYS A 73 -11.10 18.46 -17.31
N LYS A 74 -11.99 17.47 -17.14
CA LYS A 74 -12.24 16.35 -18.08
C LYS A 74 -10.96 15.61 -18.52
N ARG A 75 -9.96 15.55 -17.65
CA ARG A 75 -8.66 14.89 -17.89
C ARG A 75 -8.18 14.20 -16.62
N THR A 76 -7.45 13.10 -16.78
CA THR A 76 -6.69 12.46 -15.70
C THR A 76 -5.20 12.79 -15.83
N ARG A 77 -4.44 12.67 -14.75
CA ARG A 77 -3.02 13.05 -14.73
C ARG A 77 -2.10 11.90 -14.32
N TYR A 78 -2.49 11.11 -13.32
CA TYR A 78 -1.58 10.13 -12.72
C TYR A 78 -1.83 8.72 -13.26
N ASN A 79 -3.10 8.32 -13.38
CA ASN A 79 -3.54 7.00 -13.85
C ASN A 79 -2.74 5.87 -13.18
N MET A 80 -2.60 5.94 -11.85
CA MET A 80 -1.84 4.94 -11.11
C MET A 80 -2.46 3.56 -11.33
N GLN A 81 -1.64 2.59 -11.71
CA GLN A 81 -2.11 1.21 -11.83
C GLN A 81 -2.35 0.60 -10.47
N ASN A 82 -3.33 -0.31 -10.38
CA ASN A 82 -3.56 -1.08 -9.16
C ASN A 82 -2.29 -1.86 -8.77
N PRO A 83 -2.07 -2.17 -7.47
CA PRO A 83 -0.83 -2.81 -7.02
C PRO A 83 -0.51 -4.13 -7.75
N THR A 84 -1.53 -4.95 -8.04
CA THR A 84 -1.39 -6.25 -8.73
C THR A 84 -1.00 -6.13 -10.19
N SER A 85 -1.35 -5.03 -10.87
CA SER A 85 -0.93 -4.73 -12.25
C SER A 85 0.38 -3.98 -12.26
N LEU A 86 0.58 -3.04 -11.33
CA LEU A 86 1.79 -2.24 -11.21
C LEU A 86 3.00 -3.13 -10.97
N ILE A 87 2.89 -4.17 -10.13
CA ILE A 87 4.02 -5.07 -9.84
C ILE A 87 4.49 -5.84 -11.08
N LYS A 88 3.61 -6.10 -12.04
CA LYS A 88 3.98 -6.77 -13.30
C LYS A 88 4.98 -5.93 -14.11
N ASN A 89 5.08 -4.64 -13.84
CA ASN A 89 6.05 -3.76 -14.48
C ASN A 89 7.42 -3.80 -13.81
N ALA A 90 7.55 -4.33 -12.60
CA ALA A 90 8.83 -4.47 -11.91
C ALA A 90 9.76 -5.43 -12.67
N SER A 91 11.00 -5.02 -12.90
CA SER A 91 11.95 -5.77 -13.71
C SER A 91 12.22 -7.17 -13.16
N LEU A 92 12.36 -7.31 -11.84
CA LEU A 92 12.60 -8.62 -11.23
C LEU A 92 11.37 -9.51 -11.29
N PHE A 93 10.16 -8.95 -11.18
CA PHE A 93 8.91 -9.70 -11.34
C PHE A 93 8.78 -10.28 -12.75
N LYS A 94 9.09 -9.46 -13.77
CA LYS A 94 9.14 -9.93 -15.18
C LYS A 94 10.15 -11.06 -15.36
N LYS A 95 11.33 -10.94 -14.76
CA LYS A 95 12.38 -11.96 -14.84
C LYS A 95 11.95 -13.29 -14.24
N ILE A 96 11.42 -13.28 -13.01
CA ILE A 96 11.07 -14.52 -12.31
C ILE A 96 9.82 -15.20 -12.90
N THR A 97 8.94 -14.43 -13.55
CA THR A 97 7.75 -14.98 -14.20
C THR A 97 7.99 -15.44 -15.64
N ASN A 98 9.22 -15.30 -16.14
CA ASN A 98 9.61 -15.87 -17.44
C ASN A 98 9.74 -17.40 -17.34
N LYS A 99 9.31 -18.11 -18.40
CA LYS A 99 9.35 -19.58 -18.48
C LYS A 99 10.75 -20.12 -18.30
N ASP A 100 11.76 -19.54 -18.96
CA ASP A 100 13.15 -20.01 -18.87
C ASP A 100 13.67 -19.93 -17.42
N TYR A 101 13.30 -18.87 -16.70
CA TYR A 101 13.70 -18.71 -15.31
C TYR A 101 12.98 -19.72 -14.40
N GLN A 102 11.69 -19.97 -14.66
CA GLN A 102 10.92 -20.96 -13.92
C GLN A 102 11.48 -22.38 -14.11
N GLU A 103 11.92 -22.73 -15.31
CA GLU A 103 12.58 -24.01 -15.58
C GLU A 103 13.92 -24.14 -14.86
N GLN A 104 14.75 -23.09 -14.90
CA GLN A 104 16.01 -23.07 -14.16
C GLN A 104 15.79 -23.20 -12.66
N HIS A 105 14.78 -22.52 -12.13
CA HIS A 105 14.37 -22.64 -10.74
C HIS A 105 13.92 -24.06 -10.40
N TYR A 106 13.07 -24.66 -11.25
CA TYR A 106 12.60 -26.03 -11.08
C TYR A 106 13.75 -27.04 -10.99
N LYS A 107 14.77 -26.89 -11.86
CA LYS A 107 15.95 -27.77 -11.89
C LYS A 107 16.84 -27.61 -10.65
N LYS A 108 16.95 -26.40 -10.10
CA LYS A 108 17.80 -26.08 -8.93
C LYS A 108 17.06 -26.15 -7.59
N TYR A 109 15.80 -26.57 -7.59
CA TYR A 109 14.95 -26.55 -6.41
C TYR A 109 15.44 -27.54 -5.35
N ASP A 110 15.57 -27.05 -4.11
CA ASP A 110 15.85 -27.84 -2.92
C ASP A 110 14.88 -27.45 -1.80
N GLU A 111 14.08 -28.42 -1.35
CA GLU A 111 13.07 -28.23 -0.31
C GLU A 111 13.69 -27.85 1.04
N ILE A 112 14.82 -28.46 1.41
CA ILE A 112 15.48 -28.22 2.70
C ILE A 112 16.03 -26.80 2.71
N TYR A 113 16.69 -26.39 1.62
CA TYR A 113 17.16 -25.03 1.44
C TYR A 113 16.00 -24.01 1.50
N LYS A 114 14.89 -24.30 0.81
CA LYS A 114 13.69 -23.45 0.81
C LYS A 114 13.15 -23.26 2.23
N GLN A 115 12.98 -24.34 3.00
CA GLN A 115 12.47 -24.27 4.37
C GLN A 115 13.40 -23.46 5.28
N LYS A 116 14.72 -23.66 5.15
CA LYS A 116 15.72 -22.88 5.87
C LYS A 116 15.59 -21.38 5.55
N MET A 117 15.48 -21.03 4.27
CA MET A 117 15.33 -19.63 3.84
C MET A 117 13.99 -19.03 4.29
N GLU A 118 12.92 -19.82 4.29
CA GLU A 118 11.60 -19.39 4.75
C GLU A 118 11.62 -19.03 6.24
N ASN A 119 12.21 -19.89 7.07
CA ASN A 119 12.36 -19.65 8.50
C ASN A 119 13.23 -18.42 8.78
N GLN A 120 14.35 -18.26 8.05
CA GLN A 120 15.20 -17.08 8.16
C GLN A 120 14.47 -15.79 7.78
N LEU A 121 13.69 -15.81 6.71
CA LEU A 121 12.91 -14.66 6.29
C LEU A 121 11.81 -14.33 7.30
N TRP A 122 11.10 -15.34 7.79
CA TRP A 122 10.04 -15.17 8.78
C TRP A 122 10.58 -14.57 10.08
N ASN A 123 11.67 -15.10 10.61
CA ASN A 123 12.29 -14.59 11.83
C ASN A 123 12.73 -13.12 11.69
N LYS A 124 13.14 -12.69 10.49
CA LYS A 124 13.50 -11.29 10.22
C LYS A 124 12.29 -10.39 10.03
N ARG A 125 11.20 -10.89 9.44
CA ARG A 125 10.04 -10.09 9.02
C ARG A 125 8.95 -10.04 10.08
N PHE A 126 8.68 -11.14 10.76
CA PHE A 126 7.62 -11.25 11.76
C PHE A 126 7.72 -10.17 12.86
N PRO A 127 8.88 -9.90 13.50
CA PRO A 127 8.97 -8.86 14.53
C PRO A 127 8.63 -7.46 14.01
N LYS A 128 8.96 -7.16 12.74
CA LYS A 128 8.63 -5.88 12.10
C LYS A 128 7.13 -5.77 11.84
N ILE A 129 6.53 -6.85 11.31
CA ILE A 129 5.09 -6.93 11.03
C ILE A 129 4.31 -6.80 12.34
N ASP A 130 4.66 -7.57 13.37
CA ASP A 130 4.02 -7.57 14.68
C ASP A 130 4.13 -6.22 15.37
N ARG A 131 5.31 -5.57 15.33
CA ARG A 131 5.47 -4.22 15.89
C ARG A 131 4.53 -3.20 15.24
N ILE A 132 4.33 -3.26 13.92
CA ILE A 132 3.41 -2.36 13.22
C ILE A 132 1.96 -2.74 13.55
N ASN A 133 1.62 -4.03 13.54
CA ASN A 133 0.28 -4.51 13.91
C ASN A 133 -0.11 -4.09 15.34
N LYS A 134 0.79 -4.23 16.31
CA LYS A 134 0.58 -3.76 17.69
C LYS A 134 0.32 -2.26 17.77
N LYS A 135 1.03 -1.44 16.97
CA LYS A 135 0.78 0.00 16.88
C LYS A 135 -0.60 0.29 16.30
N ILE A 136 -0.98 -0.39 15.21
CA ILE A 136 -2.29 -0.25 14.57
C ILE A 136 -3.39 -0.66 15.55
N ASN A 137 -3.29 -1.83 16.17
CA ASN A 137 -4.28 -2.34 17.13
C ASN A 137 -4.42 -1.41 18.34
N LYS A 138 -3.30 -0.91 18.89
CA LYS A 138 -3.34 0.06 19.98
C LYS A 138 -4.00 1.37 19.59
N ALA A 139 -3.83 1.82 18.34
CA ALA A 139 -4.52 3.00 17.84
C ALA A 139 -6.03 2.72 17.66
N LEU A 140 -6.38 1.58 17.07
CA LEU A 140 -7.78 1.16 16.87
C LEU A 140 -8.54 1.00 18.19
N LEU A 141 -7.91 0.48 19.24
CA LEU A 141 -8.52 0.39 20.58
C LEU A 141 -8.85 1.76 21.19
N LYS A 142 -8.11 2.81 20.81
CA LYS A 142 -8.33 4.18 21.29
C LYS A 142 -9.36 4.95 20.48
N THR A 143 -9.71 4.45 19.28
CA THR A 143 -10.68 5.08 18.40
C THR A 143 -12.07 4.52 18.64
N GLN A 144 -13.09 5.37 18.55
CA GLN A 144 -14.47 4.91 18.55
C GLN A 144 -14.77 4.29 17.16
N GLN A 145 -15.31 3.08 17.15
CA GLN A 145 -15.71 2.36 15.93
C GLN A 145 -17.14 2.72 15.45
N MET A 146 -17.92 3.40 16.30
CA MET A 146 -19.26 3.87 15.96
C MET A 146 -19.17 5.02 14.96
N TYR A 147 -20.14 5.08 14.04
CA TYR A 147 -20.32 6.18 13.09
C TYR A 147 -21.37 7.15 13.63
N PRO A 148 -20.98 8.23 14.34
CA PRO A 148 -21.96 9.19 14.80
C PRO A 148 -22.63 9.92 13.63
N SER A 149 -23.94 10.05 13.71
CA SER A 149 -24.76 10.82 12.75
C SER A 149 -24.34 12.29 12.62
N PHE A 150 -23.58 12.81 13.58
CA PHE A 150 -23.07 14.19 13.56
C PHE A 150 -21.77 14.38 12.76
N LEU A 151 -21.07 13.31 12.34
CA LEU A 151 -19.81 13.44 11.60
C LEU A 151 -19.97 14.23 10.30
N ASP A 152 -21.04 13.97 9.55
CA ASP A 152 -21.35 14.69 8.32
C ASP A 152 -21.63 16.19 8.59
N LYS A 153 -22.24 16.50 9.73
CA LYS A 153 -22.47 17.89 10.15
C LYS A 153 -21.15 18.59 10.51
N LEU A 154 -20.24 17.91 11.22
CA LEU A 154 -18.92 18.46 11.55
C LEU A 154 -18.07 18.75 10.31
N ILE A 155 -18.04 17.82 9.35
CA ILE A 155 -17.41 18.02 8.04
C ILE A 155 -18.03 19.23 7.33
N GLY A 156 -19.36 19.29 7.28
CA GLY A 156 -20.07 20.43 6.71
C GLY A 156 -19.74 21.75 7.39
N PHE A 157 -19.51 21.79 8.71
CA PHE A 157 -19.07 22.99 9.42
C PHE A 157 -17.64 23.37 9.05
N TYR A 158 -16.73 22.42 8.87
CA TYR A 158 -15.35 22.71 8.46
C TYR A 158 -15.28 23.41 7.09
N GLU A 159 -16.10 22.95 6.14
CA GLU A 159 -16.13 23.44 4.76
C GLU A 159 -16.74 24.85 4.61
N ARG A 160 -17.43 25.37 5.63
CA ARG A 160 -18.02 26.72 5.55
C ARG A 160 -16.93 27.80 5.47
N LYS A 161 -17.23 28.83 4.68
CA LYS A 161 -16.32 29.97 4.46
C LYS A 161 -16.11 30.83 5.72
N ASN A 162 -17.07 30.83 6.65
CA ASN A 162 -17.05 31.64 7.87
C ASN A 162 -16.47 30.93 9.10
N THR A 163 -16.06 29.66 8.98
CA THR A 163 -15.49 28.90 10.10
C THR A 163 -14.10 29.41 10.43
N SER A 164 -13.87 29.76 11.69
CA SER A 164 -12.56 30.26 12.12
C SER A 164 -11.49 29.17 12.05
N GLN A 165 -10.22 29.58 12.03
CA GLN A 165 -9.10 28.63 12.05
C GLN A 165 -9.09 27.78 13.34
N ASN A 166 -9.49 28.38 14.47
CA ASN A 166 -9.60 27.68 15.75
C ASN A 166 -10.68 26.59 15.68
N ASP A 167 -11.86 26.92 15.18
CA ASP A 167 -12.98 25.97 15.03
C ASP A 167 -12.61 24.82 14.09
N ARG A 168 -11.91 25.12 12.99
CA ARG A 168 -11.40 24.09 12.08
C ARG A 168 -10.42 23.14 12.78
N MET A 169 -9.57 23.65 13.67
CA MET A 169 -8.66 22.82 14.46
C MET A 169 -9.43 21.92 15.42
N TYR A 170 -10.43 22.46 16.12
CA TYR A 170 -11.30 21.67 17.01
C TYR A 170 -12.03 20.56 16.27
N ILE A 171 -12.61 20.88 15.10
CA ILE A 171 -13.27 19.90 14.24
C ILE A 171 -12.29 18.78 13.83
N LEU A 172 -11.05 19.11 13.44
CA LEU A 172 -10.04 18.10 13.10
C LEU A 172 -9.66 17.23 14.31
N ILE A 173 -9.54 17.81 15.50
CA ILE A 173 -9.26 17.05 16.74
C ILE A 173 -10.41 16.08 17.02
N GLU A 174 -11.65 16.52 16.82
CA GLU A 174 -12.84 15.69 17.04
C GLU A 174 -12.92 14.55 16.02
N LEU A 175 -12.77 14.85 14.72
CA LEU A 175 -12.82 13.86 13.64
C LEU A 175 -11.72 12.79 13.78
N LYS A 176 -10.55 13.14 14.34
CA LYS A 176 -9.45 12.19 14.61
C LYS A 176 -9.79 11.09 15.62
N LYS A 177 -10.84 11.27 16.43
CA LYS A 177 -11.29 10.24 17.40
C LYS A 177 -11.98 9.05 16.71
N TYR A 178 -12.42 9.22 15.47
CA TYR A 178 -13.24 8.26 14.73
C TYR A 178 -12.46 7.62 13.59
N TYR A 179 -12.41 6.29 13.57
CA TYR A 179 -11.81 5.53 12.48
C TYR A 179 -12.88 5.13 11.46
N SER A 180 -13.02 5.90 10.39
CA SER A 180 -14.01 5.66 9.33
C SER A 180 -13.46 6.03 7.95
N ASN A 181 -14.01 5.44 6.88
CA ASN A 181 -13.57 5.78 5.52
C ASN A 181 -13.74 7.27 5.19
N LYS A 182 -14.78 7.92 5.72
CA LYS A 182 -15.00 9.36 5.54
C LYS A 182 -13.93 10.20 6.24
N THR A 183 -13.61 9.89 7.50
CA THR A 183 -12.55 10.61 8.23
C THR A 183 -11.15 10.36 7.70
N ILE A 184 -10.91 9.21 7.05
CA ILE A 184 -9.64 8.91 6.36
C ILE A 184 -9.50 9.71 5.05
N GLN A 185 -10.62 9.97 4.36
CA GLN A 185 -10.63 10.69 3.08
C GLN A 185 -10.77 12.21 3.22
N PHE A 186 -11.28 12.68 4.36
CA PHE A 186 -11.42 14.09 4.71
C PHE A 186 -10.07 14.72 5.07
#